data_AF-A0A538E5N3-F1
#
_entry.id   AF-A0A538E5N3-F1
#
_cell.length_a   1.000
_cell.length_b   1.000
_cell.length_c   1.000
_cell.angle_alpha   90.00
_cell.angle_beta   90.00
_cell.angle_gamma   90.00
#
_symmetry.space_group_name_H-M   'P 1'
#
loop_
_entity.id
_entity.type
_entity.pdbx_description
1 polymer ?
#
loop_
_entity_poly.entity_id
_entity_poly.type
_entity_poly.pdbx_seq_one_letter_code
_entity_poly.pdbx_strand_id
1 'polypeptide(L)'
;MKRALLLFLCLAVLTAGCGSKKSSTPKPVGPVLPAAQTADEWALRVVNIFLRPLNKDLNVVTNFNNPQIQLFIASQNPTTLQIIKNRMNDLKRCSAKLIQIGPPPNGHPQLDTIDNDFHKACVEYEKVADVLQRATPLLASGRTDVMAEGAKMVRGVKDASGRAADNFANGLRIAQGLPEFRRAGLKPSV
;
A
#
# COMPACT_ATOMS: atom_id res chain seq x y z
N MET A 1 14.54 25.21 -69.68
CA MET A 1 13.31 24.57 -69.15
C MET A 1 13.51 24.32 -67.65
N LYS A 2 12.57 24.78 -66.80
CA LYS A 2 12.32 24.44 -65.36
C LYS A 2 13.50 24.66 -64.38
N ARG A 3 13.59 25.70 -63.52
CA ARG A 3 12.75 26.15 -62.38
C ARG A 3 12.30 25.03 -61.42
N ALA A 4 12.87 24.99 -60.20
CA ALA A 4 12.23 24.79 -58.88
C ALA A 4 13.30 24.38 -57.84
N LEU A 5 13.67 25.26 -56.88
CA LEU A 5 13.17 25.33 -55.48
C LEU A 5 13.77 24.23 -54.57
N LEU A 6 14.71 24.57 -53.66
CA LEU A 6 14.53 25.11 -52.29
C LEU A 6 14.17 24.04 -51.23
N LEU A 7 15.02 23.94 -50.19
CA LEU A 7 14.74 23.77 -48.75
C LEU A 7 15.95 23.09 -48.07
N PHE A 8 16.92 23.85 -47.52
CA PHE A 8 16.96 24.33 -46.11
C PHE A 8 16.48 23.26 -45.10
N LEU A 9 17.41 22.57 -44.44
CA LEU A 9 17.94 22.89 -43.09
C LEU A 9 16.85 22.91 -42.00
N CYS A 10 16.88 21.94 -41.08
CA CYS A 10 16.79 22.21 -39.63
C CYS A 10 16.93 20.94 -38.79
N LEU A 11 18.03 20.91 -38.03
CA LEU A 11 18.25 20.33 -36.71
C LEU A 11 17.23 19.27 -36.25
N ALA A 12 17.67 18.01 -36.29
CA ALA A 12 17.19 17.00 -35.35
C ALA A 12 17.65 17.40 -33.94
N VAL A 13 16.76 18.08 -33.21
CA VAL A 13 16.86 18.24 -31.77
C VAL A 13 16.76 16.84 -31.16
N LEU A 14 17.91 16.24 -30.84
CA LEU A 14 18.00 15.17 -29.86
C LEU A 14 17.65 15.79 -28.50
N THR A 15 16.35 15.94 -28.25
CA THR A 15 15.87 16.17 -26.89
C THR A 15 16.30 14.96 -26.08
N ALA A 16 17.16 15.23 -25.11
CA ALA A 16 17.50 14.31 -24.05
C ALA A 16 16.22 13.62 -23.56
N GLY A 17 16.13 12.32 -23.80
CA GLY A 17 15.22 11.43 -23.08
C GLY A 17 15.69 11.32 -21.63
N CYS A 18 15.63 12.43 -20.91
CA CYS A 18 15.80 12.48 -19.48
C CYS A 18 14.55 11.79 -18.91
N GLY A 19 14.70 10.50 -18.62
CA GLY A 19 13.71 9.66 -17.99
C GLY A 19 13.32 10.25 -16.64
N SER A 20 12.40 11.20 -16.66
CA SER A 20 11.64 11.61 -15.48
C SER A 20 10.82 10.38 -15.09
N LYS A 21 11.36 9.57 -14.19
CA LYS A 21 10.55 8.74 -13.31
C LYS A 21 9.50 9.68 -12.75
N LYS A 22 8.29 9.64 -13.30
CA LYS A 22 7.13 10.26 -12.66
C LYS A 22 7.08 9.58 -11.31
N SER A 23 7.60 10.27 -10.29
CA SER A 23 7.27 9.98 -8.90
C SER A 23 5.76 10.10 -8.85
N SER A 24 5.09 8.96 -9.00
CA SER A 24 3.66 8.83 -8.81
C SER A 24 3.43 8.90 -7.30
N THR A 25 3.64 10.09 -6.72
CA THR A 25 3.28 10.35 -5.34
C THR A 25 1.79 10.03 -5.24
N PRO A 26 1.41 9.07 -4.38
CA PRO A 26 0.02 8.62 -4.29
C PRO A 26 -0.88 9.83 -4.07
N LYS A 27 -1.95 9.95 -4.87
CA LYS A 27 -2.93 11.01 -4.64
C LYS A 27 -3.68 10.70 -3.33
N PRO A 28 -3.81 11.66 -2.42
CA PRO A 28 -4.61 11.49 -1.20
C PRO A 28 -6.04 11.06 -1.54
N VAL A 29 -6.65 10.24 -0.69
CA VAL A 29 -8.04 9.76 -0.88
C VAL A 29 -9.07 10.86 -0.52
N GLY A 30 -8.62 12.05 -0.11
CA GLY A 30 -9.40 13.11 0.54
C GLY A 30 -8.50 14.22 1.07
N PRO A 31 -9.02 15.20 1.82
CA PRO A 31 -8.25 16.34 2.31
C PRO A 31 -7.03 15.90 3.12
N VAL A 32 -5.88 16.52 2.86
CA VAL A 32 -4.65 16.31 3.62
C VAL A 32 -4.70 17.18 4.87
N LEU A 33 -4.55 16.57 6.04
CA LEU A 33 -4.48 17.33 7.29
C LEU A 33 -3.13 18.06 7.39
N PRO A 34 -3.08 19.26 7.98
CA PRO A 34 -1.81 19.91 8.28
C PRO A 34 -1.02 19.10 9.31
N ALA A 35 0.24 19.48 9.53
CA ALA A 35 1.02 18.96 10.64
C ALA A 35 0.21 19.00 11.94
N ALA A 36 0.24 17.90 12.69
CA ALA A 36 -0.39 17.88 14.00
C ALA A 36 0.31 18.87 14.94
N GLN A 37 -0.46 19.50 15.83
CA GLN A 37 0.07 20.46 16.79
C GLN A 37 0.71 19.77 18.00
N THR A 38 0.26 18.55 18.30
CA THR A 38 0.71 17.77 19.46
C THR A 38 0.92 16.30 19.13
N ALA A 39 1.72 15.61 19.94
CA ALA A 39 1.94 14.17 19.82
C ALA A 39 0.63 13.38 20.01
N ASP A 40 -0.21 13.79 20.96
CA ASP A 40 -1.52 13.16 21.22
C ASP A 40 -2.47 13.27 20.03
N GLU A 41 -2.55 14.45 19.42
CA GLU A 41 -3.35 14.66 18.22
C GLU A 41 -2.87 13.74 17.09
N TRP A 42 -1.56 13.68 16.85
CA TRP A 42 -1.01 12.85 15.79
C TRP A 42 -1.26 11.36 16.04
N ALA A 43 -1.02 10.87 17.27
CA ALA A 43 -1.28 9.50 17.66
C ALA A 43 -2.77 9.12 17.46
N LEU A 44 -3.70 10.01 17.80
CA LEU A 44 -5.13 9.81 17.55
C LEU A 44 -5.43 9.67 16.06
N ARG A 45 -4.85 10.51 15.21
CA ARG A 45 -5.01 10.42 13.74
C ARG A 45 -4.48 9.09 13.22
N VAL A 46 -3.26 8.70 13.61
CA VAL A 46 -2.64 7.42 13.23
C VAL A 46 -3.51 6.24 13.66
N VAL A 47 -3.97 6.18 14.92
CA VAL A 47 -4.77 5.05 15.39
C VAL A 47 -6.13 4.99 14.68
N ASN A 48 -6.83 6.12 14.57
CA ASN A 48 -8.21 6.17 14.08
C ASN A 48 -8.31 6.05 12.55
N ILE A 49 -7.44 6.75 11.82
CA ILE A 49 -7.51 6.89 10.37
C ILE A 49 -6.67 5.82 9.66
N PHE A 50 -5.57 5.40 10.28
CA PHE A 50 -4.62 4.47 9.66
C PHE A 50 -4.69 3.05 10.26
N LEU A 51 -4.31 2.87 11.53
CA LEU A 51 -4.11 1.53 12.10
C LEU A 51 -5.39 0.69 12.17
N ARG A 52 -6.50 1.26 12.66
CA ARG A 52 -7.76 0.49 12.77
C ARG A 52 -8.31 0.06 11.40
N PRO A 53 -8.40 0.92 10.38
CA PRO A 53 -8.78 0.48 9.04
C PRO A 53 -7.79 -0.53 8.45
N LEU A 54 -6.49 -0.26 8.54
CA LEU A 54 -5.45 -1.13 7.98
C LEU A 54 -5.51 -2.54 8.57
N ASN A 55 -5.78 -2.69 9.87
CA ASN A 55 -5.89 -4.00 10.49
C ASN A 55 -6.94 -4.92 9.83
N LYS A 56 -8.05 -4.35 9.34
CA LYS A 56 -9.07 -5.11 8.61
C LYS A 56 -8.54 -5.62 7.27
N ASP A 57 -7.71 -4.82 6.62
CA ASP A 57 -7.09 -5.16 5.34
C ASP A 57 -6.01 -6.22 5.53
N LEU A 58 -5.16 -6.08 6.55
CA LEU A 58 -4.12 -7.04 6.91
C LEU A 58 -4.65 -8.39 7.38
N ASN A 59 -5.84 -8.42 7.99
CA ASN A 59 -6.50 -9.69 8.32
C ASN A 59 -6.79 -10.53 7.07
N VAL A 60 -7.16 -9.90 5.94
CA VAL A 60 -7.34 -10.61 4.67
C VAL A 60 -6.02 -11.09 4.10
N VAL A 61 -4.96 -10.27 4.15
CA VAL A 61 -3.62 -10.68 3.69
C VAL A 61 -3.14 -11.91 4.46
N THR A 62 -3.23 -11.86 5.79
CA THR A 62 -2.78 -12.93 6.69
C THR A 62 -3.54 -14.23 6.44
N ASN A 63 -4.86 -14.14 6.26
CA ASN A 63 -5.72 -15.29 6.03
C ASN A 63 -5.82 -15.70 4.56
N PHE A 64 -5.14 -15.02 3.63
CA PHE A 64 -5.31 -15.29 2.20
C PHE A 64 -5.01 -16.74 1.86
N ASN A 65 -3.93 -17.31 2.44
CA ASN A 65 -3.52 -18.70 2.24
C ASN A 65 -4.20 -19.70 3.20
N ASN A 66 -5.16 -19.28 4.02
CA ASN A 66 -5.91 -20.18 4.87
C ASN A 66 -6.67 -21.21 3.98
N PRO A 67 -6.62 -22.53 4.28
CA PRO A 67 -7.25 -23.55 3.44
C PRO A 67 -8.75 -23.32 3.20
N GLN A 68 -9.49 -22.84 4.19
CA GLN A 68 -10.90 -22.54 4.06
C GLN A 68 -11.14 -21.34 3.13
N ILE A 69 -10.32 -20.30 3.23
CA ILE A 69 -10.40 -19.13 2.35
C ILE A 69 -10.03 -19.52 0.92
N GLN A 70 -9.00 -20.35 0.73
CA GLN A 70 -8.62 -20.88 -0.58
C GLN A 70 -9.75 -21.70 -1.21
N LEU A 71 -10.45 -22.52 -0.42
CA LEU A 71 -11.63 -23.24 -0.88
C LEU A 71 -12.74 -22.28 -1.33
N PHE A 72 -13.02 -21.23 -0.55
CA PHE A 72 -14.04 -20.24 -0.92
C PHE A 72 -13.67 -19.42 -2.17
N ILE A 73 -12.38 -19.13 -2.38
CA ILE A 73 -11.90 -18.52 -3.62
C ILE A 73 -12.13 -19.47 -4.80
N ALA A 74 -11.69 -20.73 -4.68
CA ALA A 74 -11.82 -21.74 -5.71
C ALA A 74 -13.29 -22.06 -6.05
N SER A 75 -14.18 -22.04 -5.05
CA SER A 75 -15.62 -22.23 -5.22
C SER A 75 -16.35 -20.97 -5.69
N GLN A 76 -15.64 -19.90 -6.05
CA GLN A 76 -16.19 -18.62 -6.49
C GLN A 76 -17.22 -18.01 -5.51
N ASN A 77 -17.01 -18.18 -4.21
CA ASN A 77 -17.93 -17.65 -3.21
C ASN A 77 -18.01 -16.11 -3.33
N PRO A 78 -19.18 -15.53 -3.68
CA PRO A 78 -19.28 -14.13 -4.05
C PRO A 78 -18.93 -13.18 -2.90
N THR A 79 -19.31 -13.53 -1.66
CA THR A 79 -19.01 -12.76 -0.46
C THR A 79 -17.50 -12.69 -0.22
N THR A 80 -16.81 -13.82 -0.32
CA THR A 80 -15.35 -13.90 -0.13
C THR A 80 -14.62 -13.07 -1.19
N LEU A 81 -14.97 -13.23 -2.47
CA LEU A 81 -14.36 -12.48 -3.56
C LEU A 81 -14.59 -10.97 -3.42
N GLN A 82 -15.79 -10.56 -3.01
CA GLN A 82 -16.11 -9.15 -2.78
C GLN A 82 -15.31 -8.57 -1.60
N ILE A 83 -15.17 -9.31 -0.51
CA ILE A 83 -14.36 -8.89 0.65
C ILE A 83 -12.90 -8.74 0.23
N ILE A 84 -12.32 -9.73 -0.45
CA ILE A 84 -10.93 -9.66 -0.93
C ILE A 84 -10.74 -8.44 -1.85
N LYS A 85 -11.61 -8.26 -2.84
CA LYS A 85 -11.54 -7.13 -3.76
C LYS A 85 -11.56 -5.79 -3.02
N ASN A 86 -12.49 -5.61 -2.09
CA ASN A 86 -12.61 -4.36 -1.32
C ASN A 86 -11.37 -4.12 -0.46
N ARG A 87 -10.92 -5.13 0.28
CA ARG A 87 -9.78 -5.01 1.19
C ARG A 87 -8.46 -4.79 0.46
N MET A 88 -8.25 -5.44 -0.69
CA MET A 88 -7.06 -5.19 -1.51
C MET A 88 -7.11 -3.80 -2.15
N ASN A 89 -8.28 -3.30 -2.57
CA ASN A 89 -8.42 -1.92 -3.05
C ASN A 89 -8.11 -0.90 -1.94
N ASP A 90 -8.55 -1.16 -0.72
CA ASP A 90 -8.29 -0.32 0.45
C ASP A 90 -6.80 -0.35 0.84
N LEU A 91 -6.15 -1.51 0.74
CA LEU A 91 -4.73 -1.69 1.01
C LEU A 91 -3.84 -1.08 -0.07
N LYS A 92 -4.27 -1.09 -1.34
CA LYS A 92 -3.61 -0.38 -2.46
C LYS A 92 -3.56 1.13 -2.29
N ARG A 93 -4.26 1.67 -1.28
CA ARG A 93 -4.28 3.09 -0.93
C ARG A 93 -3.60 3.36 0.41
N CYS A 94 -2.82 2.43 0.95
CA CYS A 94 -2.16 2.54 2.24
C CYS A 94 -1.35 3.84 2.36
N SER A 95 -0.48 4.11 1.39
CA SER A 95 0.36 5.30 1.34
C SER A 95 -0.47 6.57 1.24
N ALA A 96 -1.56 6.54 0.46
CA ALA A 96 -2.47 7.68 0.33
C ALA A 96 -3.22 7.97 1.64
N LYS A 97 -3.58 6.95 2.43
CA LYS A 97 -4.17 7.11 3.77
C LYS A 97 -3.16 7.71 4.76
N LEU A 98 -1.89 7.33 4.69
CA LEU A 98 -0.84 7.97 5.50
C LEU A 98 -0.63 9.44 5.12
N ILE A 99 -0.63 9.77 3.83
CA ILE A 99 -0.53 11.19 3.44
C ILE A 99 -1.69 12.01 4.04
N GLN A 100 -2.89 11.44 4.18
CA GLN A 100 -4.04 12.15 4.75
C GLN A 100 -3.90 12.47 6.24
N ILE A 101 -3.19 11.67 7.04
CA ILE A 101 -3.07 11.93 8.48
C ILE A 101 -2.24 13.19 8.77
N GLY A 102 -1.44 13.64 7.81
CA GLY A 102 -0.51 14.75 7.94
C GLY A 102 0.76 14.35 8.72
N PRO A 103 1.83 15.15 8.60
CA PRO A 103 3.08 14.86 9.29
C PRO A 103 2.94 14.99 10.81
N PRO A 104 3.82 14.31 11.58
CA PRO A 104 3.93 14.50 13.02
C PRO A 104 4.30 15.95 13.40
N PRO A 105 4.08 16.36 14.67
CA PRO A 105 4.55 17.64 15.16
C PRO A 105 6.09 17.72 15.12
N ASN A 106 6.62 18.91 14.84
CA ASN A 106 8.06 19.16 14.83
C ASN A 106 8.70 18.87 16.21
N GLY A 107 9.95 18.37 16.21
CA GLY A 107 10.71 18.13 17.44
C GLY A 107 10.45 16.78 18.12
N HIS A 108 9.74 15.87 17.44
CA HIS A 108 9.40 14.54 17.95
C HIS A 108 10.02 13.41 17.09
N PRO A 109 11.34 13.13 17.20
CA PRO A 109 12.05 12.22 16.30
C PRO A 109 11.55 10.77 16.33
N GLN A 110 10.96 10.33 17.45
CA GLN A 110 10.33 9.01 17.54
C GLN A 110 9.06 8.93 16.68
N LEU A 111 8.27 10.01 16.60
CA LEU A 111 7.07 10.08 15.75
C LEU A 111 7.45 10.11 14.27
N ASP A 112 8.51 10.84 13.91
CA ASP A 112 9.09 10.82 12.56
C ASP A 112 9.52 9.40 12.15
N THR A 113 10.12 8.66 13.08
CA THR A 113 10.53 7.27 12.84
C THR A 113 9.32 6.37 12.61
N ILE A 114 8.27 6.50 13.43
CA ILE A 114 7.01 5.76 13.26
C ILE A 114 6.39 6.04 11.90
N ASP A 115 6.30 7.32 11.52
CA ASP A 115 5.73 7.76 10.23
C ASP A 115 6.49 7.14 9.04
N ASN A 116 7.81 7.23 9.07
CA ASN A 116 8.69 6.68 8.02
C ASN A 116 8.54 5.16 7.90
N ASP A 117 8.50 4.44 9.02
CA ASP A 117 8.34 2.97 9.01
C ASP A 117 6.96 2.55 8.48
N PHE A 118 5.89 3.28 8.81
CA PHE A 118 4.58 3.06 8.21
C PHE A 118 4.56 3.37 6.72
N HIS A 119 5.22 4.43 6.27
CA HIS A 119 5.35 4.74 4.85
C HIS A 119 6.08 3.63 4.07
N LYS A 120 7.19 3.12 4.60
CA LYS A 120 7.89 1.96 4.00
C LYS A 120 7.01 0.71 3.95
N ALA A 121 6.28 0.44 5.04
CA ALA A 121 5.35 -0.68 5.09
C ALA A 121 4.26 -0.56 4.02
N CYS A 122 3.67 0.63 3.87
CA CYS A 122 2.63 0.86 2.86
C CYS A 122 3.10 0.64 1.44
N VAL A 123 4.32 1.07 1.08
CA VAL A 123 4.89 0.84 -0.26
C VAL A 123 4.93 -0.66 -0.59
N GLU A 124 5.28 -1.51 0.38
CA GLU A 124 5.31 -2.96 0.17
C GLU A 124 3.91 -3.59 0.25
N TYR A 125 3.04 -3.15 1.16
CA TYR A 125 1.66 -3.64 1.25
C TYR A 125 0.85 -3.33 0.00
N GLU A 126 1.07 -2.19 -0.66
CA GLU A 126 0.42 -1.84 -1.92
C GLU A 126 0.81 -2.82 -3.04
N LYS A 127 2.07 -3.28 -3.07
CA LYS A 127 2.53 -4.34 -3.99
C LYS A 127 1.88 -5.68 -3.69
N VAL A 128 1.83 -6.06 -2.41
CA VAL A 128 1.15 -7.28 -1.95
C VAL A 128 -0.31 -7.26 -2.39
N ALA A 129 -1.01 -6.16 -2.12
CA ALA A 129 -2.42 -6.01 -2.45
C ALA A 129 -2.68 -6.10 -3.96
N ASP A 130 -1.83 -5.49 -4.79
CA ASP A 130 -1.95 -5.61 -6.25
C ASP A 130 -1.81 -7.06 -6.72
N VAL A 131 -0.80 -7.78 -6.21
CA VAL A 131 -0.58 -9.18 -6.59
C VAL A 131 -1.73 -10.07 -6.14
N LEU A 132 -2.18 -9.95 -4.89
CA LEU A 132 -3.29 -10.75 -4.37
C LEU A 132 -4.59 -10.47 -5.13
N GLN A 133 -4.86 -9.20 -5.47
CA GLN A 133 -6.00 -8.81 -6.27
C GLN A 133 -5.99 -9.45 -7.67
N ARG A 134 -4.81 -9.51 -8.32
CA ARG A 134 -4.66 -10.16 -9.64
C ARG A 134 -4.67 -11.68 -9.57
N ALA A 135 -4.14 -12.27 -8.51
CA ALA A 135 -4.12 -13.73 -8.31
C ALA A 135 -5.51 -14.29 -8.01
N THR A 136 -6.36 -13.53 -7.31
CA THR A 136 -7.71 -13.95 -6.91
C THR A 136 -8.56 -14.51 -8.06
N PRO A 137 -8.75 -13.82 -9.20
CA PRO A 137 -9.52 -14.38 -10.32
C PRO A 137 -8.87 -15.62 -10.96
N LEU A 138 -7.54 -15.74 -10.93
CA LEU A 138 -6.85 -16.92 -11.45
C LEU A 138 -7.11 -18.15 -10.57
N LEU A 139 -7.04 -17.95 -9.25
CA LEU A 139 -7.37 -18.97 -8.25
C LEU A 139 -8.84 -19.38 -8.28
N ALA A 140 -9.74 -18.46 -8.67
CA ALA A 140 -11.18 -18.70 -8.79
C ALA A 140 -11.60 -19.33 -10.14
N SER A 141 -10.65 -19.55 -11.07
CA SER A 141 -10.97 -19.93 -12.46
C SER A 141 -11.51 -21.36 -12.64
N GLY A 142 -11.29 -22.26 -11.67
CA GLY A 142 -11.61 -23.69 -11.79
C GLY A 142 -10.72 -24.48 -12.75
N ARG A 143 -9.78 -23.81 -13.44
CA ARG A 143 -8.81 -24.43 -14.36
C ARG A 143 -7.48 -24.65 -13.66
N THR A 144 -7.03 -25.91 -13.58
CA THR A 144 -5.82 -26.30 -12.83
C THR A 144 -4.57 -25.51 -13.24
N ASP A 145 -4.36 -25.28 -14.53
CA ASP A 145 -3.22 -24.53 -15.06
C ASP A 145 -3.25 -23.04 -14.65
N VAL A 146 -4.41 -22.41 -14.75
CA VAL A 146 -4.63 -21.00 -14.38
C VAL A 146 -4.54 -20.82 -12.86
N MET A 147 -5.11 -21.75 -12.09
CA MET A 147 -5.00 -21.76 -10.63
C MET A 147 -3.53 -21.90 -10.18
N ALA A 148 -2.74 -22.72 -10.87
CA ALA A 148 -1.31 -22.87 -10.57
C ALA A 148 -0.53 -21.57 -10.81
N GLU A 149 -0.88 -20.80 -11.85
CA GLU A 149 -0.33 -19.46 -12.08
C GLU A 149 -0.70 -18.49 -10.95
N GLY A 150 -1.97 -18.45 -10.55
CA GLY A 150 -2.42 -17.67 -9.39
C GLY A 150 -1.65 -18.00 -8.12
N ALA A 151 -1.48 -19.29 -7.82
CA ALA A 151 -0.70 -19.75 -6.66
C ALA A 151 0.78 -19.35 -6.76
N LYS A 152 1.36 -19.39 -7.96
CA LYS A 152 2.74 -18.91 -8.20
C LYS A 152 2.87 -17.41 -7.91
N MET A 153 1.90 -16.59 -8.34
CA MET A 153 1.88 -15.16 -8.05
C MET A 153 1.85 -14.89 -6.54
N VAL A 154 0.99 -15.59 -5.80
CA VAL A 154 0.89 -15.45 -4.34
C VAL A 154 2.20 -15.81 -3.66
N ARG A 155 2.86 -16.91 -4.07
CA ARG A 155 4.18 -17.27 -3.53
C ARG A 155 5.24 -16.21 -3.86
N GLY A 156 5.18 -15.61 -5.05
CA GLY A 156 6.13 -14.61 -5.52
C GLY A 156 6.12 -13.29 -4.75
N VAL A 157 5.10 -13.02 -3.93
CA VAL A 157 5.01 -11.78 -3.13
C VAL A 157 5.43 -11.93 -1.67
N LYS A 158 5.94 -13.12 -1.29
CA LYS A 158 6.35 -13.44 0.09
C LYS A 158 7.37 -12.43 0.65
N ASP A 159 8.39 -12.07 -0.12
CA ASP A 159 9.44 -11.17 0.37
C ASP A 159 8.93 -9.74 0.57
N ALA A 160 8.05 -9.26 -0.31
CA ALA A 160 7.40 -7.97 -0.13
C ALA A 160 6.47 -8.00 1.09
N SER A 161 5.73 -9.08 1.30
CA SER A 161 4.89 -9.26 2.50
C SER A 161 5.74 -9.28 3.78
N GLY A 162 6.91 -9.92 3.76
CA GLY A 162 7.84 -9.94 4.88
C GLY A 162 8.35 -8.54 5.21
N ARG A 163 8.89 -7.81 4.22
CA ARG A 163 9.35 -6.42 4.41
C ARG A 163 8.23 -5.48 4.86
N ALA A 164 7.00 -5.67 4.36
CA ALA A 164 5.85 -4.88 4.79
C ALA A 164 5.56 -5.11 6.28
N ALA A 165 5.53 -6.39 6.70
CA ALA A 165 5.30 -6.79 8.08
C ALA A 165 6.41 -6.28 9.02
N ASP A 166 7.68 -6.38 8.62
CA ASP A 166 8.81 -5.94 9.44
C ASP A 166 8.80 -4.43 9.70
N ASN A 167 8.62 -3.61 8.64
CA ASN A 167 8.52 -2.16 8.80
C ASN A 167 7.29 -1.77 9.63
N PHE A 168 6.14 -2.42 9.38
CA PHE A 168 4.93 -2.15 10.14
C PHE A 168 5.09 -2.50 11.63
N ALA A 169 5.68 -3.66 11.93
CA ALA A 169 5.94 -4.11 13.29
C ALA A 169 6.94 -3.19 14.01
N ASN A 170 7.96 -2.68 13.31
CA ASN A 170 8.90 -1.72 13.87
C ASN A 170 8.22 -0.42 14.29
N GLY A 171 7.45 0.21 13.39
CA GLY A 171 6.68 1.41 13.71
C GLY A 171 5.67 1.17 14.84
N LEU A 172 4.97 0.03 14.81
CA LEU A 172 3.99 -0.35 15.83
C LEU A 172 4.63 -0.55 17.21
N ARG A 173 5.79 -1.22 17.28
CA ARG A 173 6.53 -1.45 18.51
C ARG A 173 6.98 -0.15 19.17
N ILE A 174 7.45 0.82 18.37
CA ILE A 174 7.81 2.15 18.89
C ILE A 174 6.54 2.84 19.40
N ALA A 175 5.47 2.88 18.59
CA ALA A 175 4.21 3.51 18.96
C ALA A 175 3.63 2.94 20.27
N GLN A 176 3.68 1.63 20.48
CA GLN A 176 3.19 0.97 21.70
C GLN A 176 3.97 1.37 22.96
N GLY A 177 5.23 1.80 22.83
CA GLY A 177 6.04 2.31 23.93
C GLY A 177 5.67 3.73 24.36
N LEU A 178 4.92 4.47 23.54
CA LEU A 178 4.64 5.88 23.75
C LEU A 178 3.30 6.10 24.49
N PRO A 179 3.24 7.03 25.47
CA PRO A 179 2.02 7.29 26.24
C PRO A 179 0.87 7.87 25.40
N GLU A 180 1.16 8.72 24.41
CA GLU A 180 0.18 9.31 23.51
C GLU A 180 -0.61 8.26 22.70
N PHE A 181 0.06 7.21 22.23
CA PHE A 181 -0.59 6.12 21.52
C PHE A 181 -1.44 5.24 22.43
N ARG A 182 -1.01 5.01 23.67
CA ARG A 182 -1.83 4.33 24.68
C ARG A 182 -3.10 5.12 24.98
N ARG A 183 -3.00 6.44 25.15
CA ARG A 183 -4.17 7.33 25.31
C ARG A 183 -5.08 7.32 24.08
N ALA A 184 -4.50 7.23 22.88
CA ALA A 184 -5.25 7.07 21.63
C ALA A 184 -5.92 5.68 21.47
N GLY A 185 -5.71 4.77 22.43
CA GLY A 185 -6.33 3.45 22.47
C GLY A 185 -5.54 2.35 21.75
N LEU A 186 -4.26 2.60 21.43
CA LEU A 186 -3.38 1.55 20.94
C LEU A 186 -3.07 0.57 22.07
N LYS A 187 -3.46 -0.69 21.87
CA LYS A 187 -3.15 -1.77 22.81
C LYS A 187 -1.77 -2.37 22.49
N PRO A 188 -1.04 -2.86 23.50
CA PRO A 188 0.13 -3.69 23.28
C PRO A 188 -0.22 -4.92 22.44
N SER A 189 0.69 -5.34 21.57
CA SER A 189 0.59 -6.63 20.89
C SER A 189 0.79 -7.73 21.95
N VAL A 190 -0.04 -8.76 21.90
CA VAL A 190 0.05 -9.94 22.78
C VAL A 190 1.10 -10.90 22.26
#